data_AF-A0A7V5HI63-F1
#
_entry.id   AF-A0A7V5HI63-F1
#
_cell.length_a   1.000
_cell.length_b   1.000
_cell.length_c   1.000
_cell.angle_alpha   90.00
_cell.angle_beta   90.00
_cell.angle_gamma   90.00
#
_symmetry.space_group_name_H-M   'P 1'
#
loop_
_entity.id
_entity.type
_entity.pdbx_description
1 polymer ?
#
loop_
_entity_poly.entity_id
_entity_poly.type
_entity_poly.pdbx_seq_one_letter_code
_entity_poly.pdbx_strand_id
1 'polypeptide(L)'
;MKIRKFFKFVFLLLIILGSEINLIAQDKKPENLTLERIFASREFASESFGLAHWLKDGLSFTTLEKSIATPGGKDIVLYQARSGQRQILAPASYLIPPNEKNPLPIDGYSFSEDMKKVLIYTNSQRVWRQKTRGDYWVL
;
A
#
# COMPACT_ATOMS: atom_id res chain seq x y z
N MET A 1 61.78 -31.37 -32.01
CA MET A 1 60.49 -31.30 -31.25
C MET A 1 60.33 -30.05 -30.36
N LYS A 2 61.19 -29.01 -30.47
CA LYS A 2 61.13 -27.79 -29.63
C LYS A 2 60.38 -26.60 -30.28
N ILE A 3 60.43 -26.46 -31.61
CA ILE A 3 59.84 -25.30 -32.34
C ILE A 3 58.29 -25.29 -32.34
N ARG A 4 57.64 -26.46 -32.44
CA ARG A 4 56.15 -26.56 -32.41
C ARG A 4 55.59 -26.23 -31.02
N LYS A 5 56.35 -26.46 -29.94
CA LYS A 5 55.98 -26.07 -28.58
C LYS A 5 56.14 -24.56 -28.37
N PHE A 6 57.18 -23.96 -28.95
CA PHE A 6 57.41 -22.51 -28.94
C PHE A 6 56.31 -21.75 -29.68
N PHE A 7 55.92 -22.19 -30.89
CA PHE A 7 54.82 -21.57 -31.63
C PHE A 7 53.47 -21.74 -30.93
N LYS A 8 53.20 -22.90 -30.32
CA LYS A 8 51.98 -23.08 -29.51
C LYS A 8 51.97 -22.19 -28.27
N PHE A 9 53.13 -21.95 -27.66
CA PHE A 9 53.26 -21.08 -26.49
C PHE A 9 53.06 -19.61 -26.87
N VAL A 10 53.64 -19.16 -27.99
CA VAL A 10 53.44 -17.80 -28.52
C VAL A 10 51.99 -17.59 -28.97
N PHE A 11 51.37 -18.59 -29.59
CA PHE A 11 49.95 -18.54 -29.98
C PHE A 11 49.02 -18.50 -28.76
N LEU A 12 49.34 -19.24 -27.69
CA LEU A 12 48.60 -19.19 -26.43
C LEU A 12 48.76 -17.81 -25.74
N LEU A 13 49.94 -17.20 -25.80
CA LEU A 13 50.19 -15.86 -25.27
C LEU A 13 49.41 -14.78 -26.03
N LEU A 14 49.30 -14.91 -27.35
CA LEU A 14 48.55 -13.99 -28.22
C LEU A 14 47.04 -14.03 -27.98
N ILE A 15 46.49 -15.18 -27.60
CA ILE A 15 45.07 -15.31 -27.22
C ILE A 15 44.78 -14.65 -25.87
N ILE A 16 45.74 -14.70 -24.93
CA ILE A 16 45.60 -14.08 -23.60
C ILE A 16 45.79 -12.55 -23.67
N LEU A 17 46.64 -12.05 -24.57
CA LEU A 17 46.85 -10.61 -24.80
C LEU A 17 45.74 -9.96 -25.65
N GLY A 18 44.97 -10.75 -26.41
CA GLY A 18 43.86 -10.25 -27.23
C GLY A 18 42.50 -10.22 -26.53
N SER A 19 42.39 -10.77 -25.32
CA SER A 19 41.16 -10.72 -24.53
C SER A 19 41.10 -9.43 -23.72
N GLU A 20 40.68 -8.34 -24.37
CA GLU A 20 40.13 -7.20 -23.64
C GLU A 20 38.79 -7.61 -23.05
N ILE A 21 38.83 -8.19 -21.85
CA ILE A 21 37.63 -8.32 -21.02
C ILE A 21 37.28 -6.88 -20.62
N ASN A 22 36.42 -6.25 -21.40
CA ASN A 22 35.72 -5.04 -20.98
C ASN A 22 34.85 -5.43 -19.78
N LEU A 23 35.47 -5.47 -18.59
CA LEU A 23 34.77 -5.37 -17.33
C LEU A 23 34.18 -3.96 -17.31
N ILE A 24 33.03 -3.81 -17.96
CA ILE A 24 32.14 -2.69 -17.67
C ILE A 24 31.81 -2.91 -16.19
N ALA A 25 32.50 -2.16 -15.32
CA ALA A 25 32.05 -1.98 -13.98
C ALA A 25 30.59 -1.56 -14.10
N GLN A 26 29.67 -2.44 -13.68
CA GLN A 26 28.30 -2.03 -13.46
C GLN A 26 28.35 -1.09 -12.26
N ASP A 27 28.70 0.17 -12.52
CA ASP A 27 28.10 1.26 -11.77
C ASP A 27 26.60 1.00 -11.92
N LYS A 28 26.02 0.34 -10.92
CA LYS A 28 24.59 0.45 -10.64
C LYS A 28 24.40 1.94 -10.37
N LYS A 29 24.26 2.69 -11.46
CA LYS A 29 23.93 4.10 -11.43
C LYS A 29 22.68 4.15 -10.56
N PRO A 30 22.72 4.78 -9.38
CA PRO A 30 21.52 4.90 -8.58
C PRO A 30 20.49 5.48 -9.53
N GLU A 31 19.37 4.77 -9.74
CA GLU A 31 18.36 5.20 -10.69
C GLU A 31 18.07 6.66 -10.38
N ASN A 32 18.26 7.54 -11.36
CA ASN A 32 18.24 8.97 -11.10
C ASN A 32 16.90 9.35 -10.47
N LEU A 33 16.94 10.11 -9.37
CA LEU A 33 15.73 10.65 -8.77
C LEU A 33 15.13 11.68 -9.74
N THR A 34 13.99 11.34 -10.36
CA THR A 34 13.30 12.23 -11.31
C THR A 34 12.02 12.79 -10.70
N LEU A 35 11.53 13.93 -11.21
CA LEU A 35 10.29 14.53 -10.74
C LEU A 35 9.09 13.58 -10.91
N GLU A 36 9.10 12.75 -11.96
CA GLU A 36 8.07 11.74 -12.20
C GLU A 36 8.07 10.69 -11.08
N ARG A 37 9.24 10.22 -10.65
CA ARG A 37 9.33 9.23 -9.56
C ARG A 37 8.98 9.82 -8.20
N ILE A 38 9.31 11.09 -7.96
CA ILE A 38 8.98 11.76 -6.69
C ILE A 38 7.49 12.10 -6.61
N PHE A 39 6.92 12.67 -7.68
CA PHE A 39 5.60 13.33 -7.62
C PHE A 39 4.51 12.65 -8.46
N ALA A 40 4.86 12.00 -9.57
CA ALA A 40 3.88 11.36 -10.44
C ALA A 40 3.68 9.87 -10.12
N SER A 41 4.67 9.22 -9.52
CA SER A 41 4.61 7.83 -9.08
C SER A 41 4.34 7.75 -7.56
N ARG A 42 3.95 6.55 -7.10
CA ARG A 42 3.83 6.23 -5.66
C ARG A 42 5.05 5.49 -5.12
N GLU A 43 6.17 5.49 -5.86
CA GLU A 43 7.37 4.71 -5.54
C GLU A 43 7.93 4.99 -4.14
N PHE A 44 7.89 6.26 -3.72
CA PHE A 44 8.36 6.70 -2.41
C PHE A 44 7.24 6.99 -1.41
N ALA A 45 5.99 6.66 -1.75
CA ALA A 45 4.86 6.90 -0.86
C ALA A 45 4.90 5.89 0.29
N SER A 46 4.97 6.36 1.54
CA SER A 46 4.90 5.49 2.71
C SER A 46 3.60 4.68 2.71
N GLU A 47 3.69 3.42 3.13
CA GLU A 47 2.49 2.66 3.45
C GLU A 47 1.78 3.30 4.65
N SER A 48 0.47 3.43 4.55
CA SER A 48 -0.37 3.94 5.64
C SER A 48 -1.17 2.79 6.24
N PHE A 49 -1.04 2.60 7.55
CA PHE A 49 -2.08 1.93 8.33
C PHE A 49 -3.24 2.92 8.41
N GLY A 50 -4.40 2.59 7.83
CA GLY A 50 -5.52 3.52 7.65
C GLY A 50 -6.12 4.06 8.96
N LEU A 51 -7.34 4.59 8.89
CA LEU A 51 -8.06 5.12 10.06
C LEU A 51 -8.22 4.04 11.14
N ALA A 52 -7.45 4.14 12.23
CA ALA A 52 -7.54 3.26 13.39
C ALA A 52 -8.06 4.02 14.61
N HIS A 53 -9.18 3.57 15.17
CA HIS A 53 -9.82 4.19 16.33
C HIS A 53 -9.76 3.25 17.52
N TRP A 54 -9.02 3.65 18.56
CA TRP A 54 -8.99 2.91 19.83
C TRP A 54 -10.33 3.02 20.55
N LEU A 55 -10.83 1.90 21.06
CA LEU A 55 -11.99 1.90 21.95
C LEU A 55 -11.60 2.39 23.34
N LYS A 56 -12.61 2.84 24.11
CA LYS A 56 -12.41 3.39 25.46
C LYS A 56 -11.74 2.38 26.42
N ASP A 57 -11.85 1.09 26.16
CA ASP A 57 -11.22 0.03 26.96
C ASP A 57 -9.70 -0.07 26.75
N GLY A 58 -9.16 0.52 25.67
CA GLY A 58 -7.75 0.40 25.29
C GLY A 58 -7.30 -1.00 24.89
N LEU A 59 -8.21 -1.98 24.84
CA LEU A 59 -7.93 -3.38 24.52
C LEU A 59 -8.15 -3.68 23.05
N SER A 60 -9.01 -2.89 22.39
CA SER A 60 -9.37 -3.09 21.00
C SER A 60 -9.38 -1.78 20.22
N PHE A 61 -9.23 -1.88 18.91
CA PHE A 61 -9.38 -0.76 18.00
C PHE A 61 -10.16 -1.18 16.76
N THR A 62 -10.84 -0.23 16.14
CA THR A 62 -11.51 -0.45 14.85
C THR A 62 -10.68 0.13 13.71
N THR A 63 -10.74 -0.49 12.55
CA THR A 63 -10.10 0.00 11.32
C THR A 63 -10.96 -0.32 10.10
N LEU A 64 -10.54 0.15 8.92
CA LEU A 64 -11.20 -0.10 7.64
C LEU A 64 -10.40 -1.08 6.80
N GLU A 65 -11.04 -2.15 6.36
CA GLU A 65 -10.45 -3.13 5.45
C GLU A 65 -11.26 -3.25 4.17
N LYS A 66 -10.61 -3.55 3.05
CA LYS A 66 -11.32 -3.84 1.80
C LYS A 66 -12.24 -5.03 2.02
N SER A 67 -13.51 -4.86 1.67
CA SER A 67 -14.48 -5.94 1.79
C SER A 67 -14.26 -6.99 0.71
N ILE A 68 -14.22 -8.26 1.11
CA ILE A 68 -14.17 -9.39 0.16
C ILE A 68 -15.57 -9.63 -0.43
N ALA A 69 -16.61 -9.47 0.40
CA ALA A 69 -17.99 -9.75 0.02
C ALA A 69 -18.62 -8.61 -0.82
N THR A 70 -18.18 -7.36 -0.63
CA THR A 70 -18.71 -6.20 -1.35
C THR A 70 -17.59 -5.45 -2.07
N PRO A 71 -17.34 -5.77 -3.36
CA PRO A 71 -16.30 -5.11 -4.15
C PRO A 71 -16.41 -3.59 -4.13
N GLY A 72 -15.28 -2.90 -4.00
CA GLY A 72 -15.22 -1.44 -3.91
C GLY A 72 -15.56 -0.86 -2.53
N GLY A 73 -16.13 -1.67 -1.63
CA GLY A 73 -16.45 -1.26 -0.27
C GLY A 73 -15.36 -1.54 0.76
N LYS A 74 -15.54 -0.97 1.94
CA LYS A 74 -14.71 -1.27 3.12
C LYS A 74 -15.58 -1.71 4.28
N ASP A 75 -15.16 -2.78 4.94
CA ASP A 75 -15.75 -3.24 6.19
C ASP A 75 -15.15 -2.42 7.34
N ILE A 76 -15.97 -2.11 8.34
CA ILE A 76 -15.47 -1.63 9.64
C ILE A 76 -15.20 -2.86 10.50
N VAL A 77 -13.93 -3.06 10.83
CA VAL A 77 -13.45 -4.25 11.54
C VAL A 77 -12.91 -3.87 12.89
N LEU A 78 -13.14 -4.72 13.88
CA LEU A 78 -12.57 -4.66 15.22
C LEU A 78 -11.40 -5.63 15.30
N TYR A 79 -10.32 -5.17 15.91
CA TYR A 79 -9.20 -6.00 16.34
C TYR A 79 -9.01 -5.91 17.85
N GLN A 80 -8.88 -7.06 18.50
CA GLN A 80 -8.30 -7.12 19.84
C GLN A 80 -6.78 -6.98 19.73
N ALA A 81 -6.21 -5.97 20.39
CA ALA A 81 -4.80 -5.61 20.24
C ALA A 81 -3.84 -6.70 20.73
N ARG A 82 -4.21 -7.44 21.78
CA ARG A 82 -3.36 -8.49 22.36
C ARG A 82 -3.40 -9.80 21.57
N SER A 83 -4.58 -10.26 21.19
CA SER A 83 -4.78 -11.57 20.56
C SER A 83 -4.74 -11.52 19.04
N GLY A 84 -4.94 -10.34 18.44
CA GLY A 84 -5.14 -10.19 17.00
C GLY A 84 -6.51 -10.70 16.54
N GLN A 85 -7.43 -11.03 17.45
CA GLN A 85 -8.76 -11.51 17.08
C GLN A 85 -9.48 -10.44 16.27
N ARG A 86 -9.91 -10.83 15.06
CA ARG A 86 -10.59 -9.98 14.08
C ARG A 86 -12.09 -10.25 14.09
N GLN A 87 -12.89 -9.19 14.07
CA GLN A 87 -14.35 -9.26 13.91
C GLN A 87 -14.84 -8.17 12.97
N ILE A 88 -15.79 -8.47 12.08
CA ILE A 88 -16.47 -7.44 11.29
C ILE A 88 -17.60 -6.86 12.15
N LEU A 89 -17.58 -5.54 12.38
CA LEU A 89 -18.65 -4.84 13.11
C LEU A 89 -19.71 -4.30 12.16
N ALA A 90 -19.29 -3.71 11.04
CA ALA A 90 -20.20 -3.24 10.00
C ALA A 90 -19.66 -3.69 8.62
N PRO A 91 -20.35 -4.61 7.94
CA PRO A 91 -19.97 -5.01 6.60
C PRO A 91 -20.26 -3.88 5.60
N ALA A 92 -19.46 -3.80 4.54
CA ALA A 92 -19.63 -2.82 3.48
C ALA A 92 -21.01 -2.90 2.78
N SER A 93 -21.68 -4.05 2.82
CA SER A 93 -23.03 -4.20 2.27
C SER A 93 -24.07 -3.33 2.96
N TYR A 94 -23.86 -2.93 4.22
CA TYR A 94 -24.77 -2.02 4.95
C TYR A 94 -24.64 -0.58 4.46
N LEU A 95 -23.58 -0.27 3.72
CA LEU A 95 -23.31 1.05 3.17
C LEU A 95 -23.82 1.20 1.74
N ILE A 96 -24.65 0.29 1.24
CA ILE A 96 -25.28 0.42 -0.08
C ILE A 96 -26.64 1.09 0.11
N PRO A 97 -26.82 2.36 -0.32
CA PRO A 97 -28.10 3.04 -0.20
C PRO A 97 -29.19 2.35 -1.03
N PRO A 98 -30.48 2.56 -0.68
CA PRO A 98 -31.58 2.12 -1.53
C PRO A 98 -31.43 2.68 -2.95
N ASN A 99 -31.62 1.84 -3.96
CA ASN A 99 -31.49 2.14 -5.39
C ASN A 99 -30.05 2.40 -5.89
N GLU A 100 -29.05 2.24 -5.05
CA GLU A 100 -27.65 2.26 -5.47
C GLU A 100 -27.06 0.85 -5.61
N LYS A 101 -25.96 0.74 -6.34
CA LYS A 101 -25.23 -0.53 -6.56
C LYS A 101 -23.90 -0.60 -5.83
N ASN A 102 -23.33 0.56 -5.49
CA ASN A 102 -22.01 0.67 -4.91
C ASN A 102 -22.12 1.09 -3.44
N PRO A 103 -21.23 0.60 -2.57
CA PRO A 103 -21.18 1.05 -1.19
C PRO A 103 -20.64 2.48 -1.10
N LEU A 104 -21.14 3.25 -0.14
CA LEU A 104 -20.64 4.59 0.17
C LEU A 104 -19.16 4.54 0.58
N PRO A 105 -18.31 5.45 0.06
CA PRO A 105 -16.95 5.59 0.57
C PRO A 105 -16.98 6.10 2.01
N ILE A 106 -16.11 5.56 2.85
CA ILE A 106 -15.97 6.02 4.25
C ILE A 106 -14.80 7.01 4.32
N ASP A 107 -15.11 8.28 4.54
CA ASP A 107 -14.12 9.33 4.82
C ASP A 107 -13.82 9.46 6.33
N GLY A 108 -14.76 9.03 7.17
CA GLY A 108 -14.61 8.91 8.62
C GLY A 108 -15.80 8.18 9.24
N TYR A 109 -15.67 7.75 10.49
CA TYR A 109 -16.79 7.15 11.22
C TYR A 109 -16.65 7.35 12.74
N SER A 110 -17.76 7.21 13.46
CA SER A 110 -17.78 7.20 14.92
C SER A 110 -18.88 6.28 15.42
N PHE A 111 -18.57 5.44 16.40
CA PHE A 111 -19.57 4.62 17.08
C PHE A 111 -20.32 5.41 18.16
N SER A 112 -21.56 5.01 18.45
CA SER A 112 -22.25 5.36 19.69
C SER A 112 -21.53 4.75 20.90
N GLU A 113 -21.79 5.28 22.10
CA GLU A 113 -21.11 4.79 23.32
C GLU A 113 -21.41 3.31 23.62
N ASP A 114 -22.60 2.84 23.25
CA ASP A 114 -23.02 1.45 23.41
C ASP A 114 -22.62 0.54 22.23
N MET A 115 -21.88 1.06 21.25
CA MET A 115 -21.43 0.38 20.03
C MET A 115 -22.56 -0.17 19.14
N LYS A 116 -23.82 0.23 19.37
CA LYS A 116 -24.97 -0.28 18.61
C LYS A 116 -25.24 0.49 17.33
N LYS A 117 -24.74 1.71 17.21
CA LYS A 117 -24.86 2.54 16.01
C LYS A 117 -23.51 3.03 15.56
N VAL A 118 -23.38 3.26 14.26
CA VAL A 118 -22.22 3.95 13.70
C VAL A 118 -22.66 5.09 12.80
N LEU A 119 -22.11 6.27 13.07
CA LEU A 119 -22.19 7.43 12.20
C LEU A 119 -21.07 7.36 11.17
N ILE A 120 -21.42 7.41 9.90
CA ILE A 120 -20.53 7.37 8.76
C ILE A 120 -20.48 8.77 8.16
N TYR A 121 -19.26 9.29 7.97
CA TYR A 121 -19.00 10.51 7.24
C TYR A 121 -18.53 10.16 5.82
N THR A 122 -19.23 10.68 4.82
CA THR A 122 -19.02 10.37 3.39
C THR A 122 -19.18 11.61 2.52
N ASN A 123 -18.93 11.47 1.22
CA ASN A 123 -19.03 12.55 0.22
C ASN A 123 -18.31 13.83 0.68
N SER A 124 -17.15 13.66 1.32
CA SER A 124 -16.48 14.76 2.00
C SER A 124 -15.89 15.77 1.01
N GLN A 125 -16.10 17.05 1.32
CA GLN A 125 -15.65 18.18 0.55
C GLN A 125 -14.65 18.99 1.37
N ARG A 126 -13.52 19.32 0.74
CA ARG A 126 -12.46 20.10 1.38
C ARG A 126 -12.87 21.56 1.47
N VAL A 127 -12.88 22.09 2.69
CA VAL A 127 -13.03 23.51 3.01
C VAL A 127 -11.70 23.96 3.59
N TRP A 128 -11.00 24.84 2.86
CA TRP A 128 -9.60 25.20 3.14
C TRP A 128 -8.67 23.97 3.14
N ARG A 129 -8.13 23.60 4.30
CA ARG A 129 -7.17 22.49 4.47
C ARG A 129 -7.84 21.18 4.89
N GLN A 130 -9.07 21.22 5.40
CA GLN A 130 -9.72 20.06 6.00
C GLN A 130 -11.04 19.73 5.32
N LYS A 131 -11.41 18.45 5.36
CA LYS A 131 -12.72 17.96 4.92
C LYS A 131 -13.72 18.18 6.06
N THR A 132 -14.39 19.33 6.08
CA THR A 132 -15.35 19.69 7.14
C THR A 132 -16.80 19.72 6.66
N ARG A 133 -17.05 19.55 5.35
CA ARG A 133 -18.39 19.45 4.76
C ARG A 133 -18.57 18.07 4.16
N GLY A 134 -19.73 17.46 4.29
CA GLY A 134 -20.06 16.19 3.66
C GLY A 134 -21.38 15.65 4.21
N ASP A 135 -21.67 14.41 3.84
CA ASP A 135 -22.92 13.76 4.19
C ASP A 135 -22.71 12.79 5.36
N TYR A 136 -23.79 12.54 6.09
CA TYR A 136 -23.78 11.69 7.26
C TYR A 136 -24.83 10.59 7.12
N TRP A 137 -24.42 9.36 7.42
CA TRP A 137 -25.28 8.18 7.37
C TRP A 137 -25.19 7.42 8.69
N VAL A 138 -26.30 6.86 9.18
CA VAL A 138 -26.33 6.10 10.42
C VAL A 138 -26.75 4.66 10.12
N LEU A 139 -25.98 3.71 10.63
CA LEU A 139 -26.30 2.29 10.66
C LEU A 139 -26.69 1.85 12.06
#